data_AF-A0A497G729-F1
#
_entry.id   AF-A0A497G729-F1
#
_cell.length_a   1.000
_cell.length_b   1.000
_cell.length_c   1.000
_cell.angle_alpha   90.00
_cell.angle_beta   90.00
_cell.angle_gamma   90.00
#
_symmetry.space_group_name_H-M   'P 1'
#
loop_
_entity.id
_entity.type
_entity.pdbx_description
1 polymer ?
#
loop_
_entity_poly.entity_id
_entity_poly.type
_entity_poly.pdbx_seq_one_letter_code
_entity_poly.pdbx_strand_id
1 'polypeptide(L)'
;HPPYAVTLSLLGHRRIAPLDVEGMYIIGEVPVLQFDDPVGSKEAAVGVAEALKTAKCVVVKGHGAFSAAESLVEAYHFITVLEFSSKVIYLTSLQGGLE
;
A
#
# COMPACT_ATOMS: atom_id res chain seq x y z
N HIS A 1 6.21 6.18 5.81
CA HIS A 1 5.80 6.74 4.52
C HIS A 1 6.62 6.10 3.39
N PRO A 2 6.23 4.89 2.93
CA PRO A 2 6.93 4.14 1.89
C PRO A 2 6.90 4.90 0.54
N PRO A 3 8.03 5.45 0.05
CA PRO A 3 8.01 6.41 -1.07
C PRO A 3 7.54 5.82 -2.40
N TYR A 4 7.88 4.57 -2.73
CA TYR A 4 7.38 3.96 -3.98
C TYR A 4 5.89 3.67 -3.90
N ALA A 5 5.38 3.20 -2.76
CA ALA A 5 3.93 3.00 -2.58
C ALA A 5 3.15 4.32 -2.69
N VAL A 6 3.68 5.40 -2.09
CA VAL A 6 3.11 6.75 -2.24
C VAL A 6 3.15 7.20 -3.70
N THR A 7 4.26 6.95 -4.41
CA THR A 7 4.40 7.29 -5.83
C THR A 7 3.34 6.61 -6.67
N LEU A 8 3.16 5.29 -6.53
CA LEU A 8 2.11 4.56 -7.25
C LEU A 8 0.71 5.10 -6.96
N SER A 9 0.42 5.48 -5.71
CA SER A 9 -0.87 6.08 -5.35
C SER A 9 -1.13 7.41 -6.09
N LEU A 10 -0.08 8.21 -6.31
CA LEU A 10 -0.14 9.49 -7.02
C LEU A 10 -0.21 9.30 -8.54
N LEU A 11 0.36 8.20 -9.06
CA LEU A 11 0.24 7.79 -10.46
C LEU A 11 -1.15 7.21 -10.82
N GLY A 12 -2.08 7.19 -9.86
CA GLY A 12 -3.48 6.82 -10.10
C GLY A 12 -3.80 5.35 -9.86
N HIS A 13 -2.87 4.56 -9.31
CA HIS A 13 -3.16 3.20 -8.90
C HIS A 13 -4.25 3.21 -7.81
N ARG A 14 -5.37 2.53 -8.07
CA ARG A 14 -6.44 2.32 -7.10
C ARG A 14 -6.14 1.17 -6.14
N ARG A 15 -5.24 0.27 -6.56
CA ARG A 15 -4.73 -0.86 -5.80
C ARG A 15 -3.28 -1.14 -6.23
N ILE A 16 -2.47 -1.64 -5.33
CA ILE A 16 -1.11 -2.10 -5.57
C ILE A 16 -1.14 -3.62 -5.55
N ALA A 17 -0.99 -4.24 -6.72
CA ALA A 17 -0.89 -5.68 -6.87
C ALA A 17 0.58 -6.05 -7.07
N PRO A 18 1.25 -6.69 -6.09
CA PRO A 18 2.66 -7.07 -6.19
C PRO A 18 2.96 -7.92 -7.42
N LEU A 19 4.10 -7.66 -8.06
CA LEU A 19 4.63 -8.48 -9.17
C LEU A 19 5.67 -9.50 -8.68
N ASP A 20 6.29 -9.24 -7.54
CA ASP A 20 7.24 -10.11 -6.89
C ASP A 20 6.55 -11.18 -6.02
N VAL A 21 7.24 -12.31 -5.86
CA VAL A 21 6.73 -13.48 -5.14
C VAL A 21 6.44 -13.16 -3.67
N GLU A 22 7.32 -12.41 -3.00
CA GLU A 22 7.15 -12.09 -1.59
C GLU A 22 5.86 -11.30 -1.35
N GLY A 23 5.63 -10.23 -2.11
CA GLY A 23 4.42 -9.43 -2.02
C GLY A 23 3.14 -10.23 -2.30
N MET A 24 3.16 -11.09 -3.32
CA MET A 24 2.01 -11.94 -3.68
C MET A 24 1.60 -12.88 -2.54
N TYR A 25 2.56 -13.53 -1.88
CA TYR A 25 2.27 -14.47 -0.80
C TYR A 25 2.02 -13.79 0.55
N ILE A 26 2.71 -12.68 0.83
CA ILE A 26 2.70 -12.08 2.16
C ILE A 26 1.59 -11.05 2.29
N ILE A 27 1.49 -10.04 1.41
CA ILE A 27 0.56 -8.92 1.60
C ILE A 27 -0.64 -8.96 0.65
N GLY A 28 -0.55 -9.67 -0.47
CA GLY A 28 -1.59 -9.71 -1.49
C GLY A 28 -1.85 -8.34 -2.12
N GLU A 29 -3.06 -8.14 -2.66
CA GLU A 29 -3.45 -6.86 -3.25
C GLU A 29 -3.75 -5.82 -2.15
N VAL A 30 -3.11 -4.65 -2.27
CA VAL A 30 -3.21 -3.57 -1.28
C VAL A 30 -4.09 -2.43 -1.80
N PRO A 31 -5.20 -2.09 -1.11
CA PRO A 31 -6.06 -0.98 -1.53
C PRO A 31 -5.39 0.38 -1.38
N VAL A 32 -5.68 1.29 -2.32
CA VAL A 32 -5.32 2.71 -2.23
C VAL A 32 -6.60 3.52 -1.98
N LEU A 33 -6.70 4.15 -0.82
CA LEU A 33 -7.82 4.98 -0.40
C LEU A 33 -7.54 6.45 -0.71
N GLN A 34 -8.60 7.18 -1.08
CA GLN A 34 -8.57 8.62 -1.26
C GLN A 34 -9.66 9.23 -0.40
N PHE A 35 -9.30 10.28 0.33
CA PHE A 35 -10.18 11.04 1.22
C PHE A 35 -10.04 12.53 0.91
N ASP A 36 -11.06 13.31 1.23
CA ASP A 36 -11.01 14.77 1.10
C ASP A 36 -10.09 15.38 2.16
N ASP A 37 -10.13 14.84 3.39
CA ASP A 37 -9.19 15.16 4.47
C ASP A 37 -8.40 13.90 4.89
N PRO A 38 -7.20 13.68 4.34
CA PRO A 38 -6.44 12.43 4.55
C PRO A 38 -5.63 12.39 5.85
N VAL A 39 -5.61 13.46 6.66
CA VAL A 39 -4.74 13.58 7.83
C VAL A 39 -5.54 13.93 9.08
N GLY A 40 -5.52 13.06 10.09
CA GLY A 40 -6.15 13.32 11.39
C GLY A 40 -7.68 13.37 11.37
N SER A 41 -8.31 13.06 10.24
CA SER A 41 -9.77 13.05 10.09
C SER A 41 -10.40 11.74 10.55
N LYS A 42 -11.64 11.83 11.02
CA LYS A 42 -12.45 10.65 11.37
C LYS A 42 -12.76 9.80 10.14
N GLU A 43 -12.95 10.43 8.98
CA GLU A 43 -13.18 9.75 7.71
C GLU A 43 -12.00 8.84 7.35
N ALA A 44 -10.78 9.39 7.36
CA ALA A 44 -9.58 8.62 7.06
C ALA A 44 -9.36 7.49 8.08
N ALA A 45 -9.56 7.78 9.39
CA ALA A 45 -9.42 6.77 10.43
C ALA A 45 -10.39 5.59 10.24
N VAL A 46 -11.67 5.86 9.96
CA VAL A 46 -12.68 4.81 9.71
C VAL A 46 -12.39 4.06 8.43
N GLY A 47 -12.08 4.75 7.32
CA GLY A 47 -11.78 4.11 6.05
C GLY A 47 -10.57 3.19 6.11
N VAL A 48 -9.49 3.63 6.78
CA VAL A 48 -8.30 2.80 7.03
C VAL A 48 -8.65 1.59 7.89
N ALA A 49 -9.39 1.78 8.99
CA ALA A 49 -9.79 0.68 9.88
C ALA A 49 -10.66 -0.37 9.17
N GLU A 50 -11.62 0.06 8.33
CA GLU A 50 -12.46 -0.86 7.55
C GLU A 50 -11.66 -1.65 6.53
N ALA A 51 -10.73 -1.01 5.80
CA ALA A 51 -9.88 -1.69 4.83
C ALA A 51 -8.98 -2.76 5.47
N LEU A 52 -8.44 -2.47 6.66
CA LEU A 52 -7.57 -3.39 7.39
C LEU A 52 -8.28 -4.63 7.95
N LYS A 53 -9.61 -4.71 7.88
CA LYS A 53 -10.34 -5.95 8.22
C LYS A 53 -10.12 -7.07 7.21
N THR A 54 -9.80 -6.72 5.96
CA THR A 54 -9.64 -7.69 4.87
C THR A 54 -8.28 -7.62 4.19
N ALA A 55 -7.50 -6.56 4.42
CA ALA A 55 -6.17 -6.37 3.86
C ALA A 55 -5.12 -6.21 4.97
N LYS A 56 -3.90 -6.71 4.72
CA LYS A 56 -2.76 -6.59 5.65
C LYS A 56 -2.13 -5.20 5.66
N CYS A 57 -2.26 -4.49 4.55
CA CYS A 57 -1.83 -3.12 4.37
C CYS A 57 -2.92 -2.31 3.67
N VAL A 58 -2.86 -0.99 3.84
CA VAL A 58 -3.63 -0.01 3.06
C VAL A 58 -2.78 1.22 2.81
N VAL A 59 -2.89 1.79 1.61
CA VAL A 59 -2.23 3.06 1.26
C VAL A 59 -3.26 4.17 1.25
N VAL A 60 -2.95 5.30 1.87
CA VAL A 60 -3.71 6.54 1.72
C VAL A 60 -3.00 7.39 0.68
N LYS A 61 -3.71 7.71 -0.41
CA LYS A 61 -3.17 8.40 -1.59
C LYS A 61 -2.43 9.67 -1.21
N GLY A 62 -1.16 9.76 -1.63
CA GLY A 62 -0.31 10.92 -1.37
C GLY A 62 0.14 11.10 0.09
N HIS A 63 -0.33 10.27 1.03
CA HIS A 63 0.01 10.35 2.44
C HIS A 63 1.02 9.26 2.80
N GLY A 64 0.59 8.00 2.87
CA GLY A 64 1.42 6.92 3.40
C GLY A 64 0.71 5.58 3.42
N ALA A 65 1.22 4.66 4.22
CA ALA A 65 0.65 3.32 4.36
C ALA A 65 0.45 2.98 5.82
N PHE A 66 -0.56 2.15 6.07
CA PHE A 66 -0.91 1.58 7.36
C PHE A 66 -0.94 0.07 7.23
N SER A 67 -0.54 -0.64 8.28
CA SER A 67 -0.66 -2.08 8.40
C SER A 67 -1.17 -2.44 9.79
N ALA A 68 -1.80 -3.61 9.91
CA ALA A 68 -2.24 -4.17 11.17
C ALA A 68 -1.88 -5.66 11.23
N ALA A 69 -1.40 -6.08 12.39
CA ALA A 69 -0.96 -7.44 12.66
C ALA A 69 -0.98 -7.71 14.17
N GLU A 70 -0.78 -8.96 14.58
CA GLU A 70 -0.75 -9.33 16.01
C GLU A 70 0.50 -8.81 16.72
N SER A 71 1.58 -8.55 15.98
CA SER A 71 2.84 -8.02 16.51
C SER A 71 3.35 -6.83 15.70
N LEU A 72 4.10 -5.96 16.37
CA LEU A 72 4.76 -4.81 15.72
C LEU A 72 5.73 -5.27 14.63
N VAL A 73 6.43 -6.39 14.84
CA VAL A 73 7.41 -6.93 13.88
C VAL A 73 6.71 -7.38 12.61
N GLU A 74 5.56 -8.05 12.72
CA GLU A 74 4.78 -8.49 11.57
C GLU A 74 4.15 -7.29 10.83
N ALA A 75 3.59 -6.33 11.55
CA ALA A 75 3.06 -5.11 10.95
C ALA A 75 4.15 -4.33 10.20
N TYR A 76 5.35 -4.24 10.78
CA TYR A 76 6.52 -3.65 10.14
C TYR A 76 6.94 -4.43 8.89
N HIS A 77 6.97 -5.76 8.97
CA HIS A 77 7.31 -6.62 7.84
C HIS A 77 6.36 -6.39 6.65
N PHE A 78 5.05 -6.28 6.89
CA PHE A 78 4.10 -5.96 5.81
C PHE A 78 4.39 -4.62 5.12
N ILE A 79 4.80 -3.59 5.87
CA ILE A 79 5.19 -2.29 5.30
C ILE A 79 6.46 -2.41 4.46
N THR A 80 7.45 -3.20 4.91
CA THR A 80 8.69 -3.40 4.14
C THR A 80 8.44 -4.15 2.84
N VAL A 81 7.57 -5.17 2.86
CA VAL A 81 7.18 -5.92 1.67
C VAL A 81 6.41 -5.01 0.70
N LEU A 82 5.44 -4.23 1.20
CA LEU A 82 4.70 -3.26 0.38
C LEU A 82 5.63 -2.31 -0.36
N GLU A 83 6.63 -1.76 0.33
CA GLU A 83 7.56 -0.82 -0.28
C GLU A 83 8.46 -1.49 -1.31
N PHE A 84 8.95 -2.70 -1.02
CA PHE A 84 9.73 -3.48 -1.97
C PHE A 84 8.92 -3.79 -3.25
N SER A 85 7.70 -4.30 -3.09
CA SER A 85 6.81 -4.61 -4.23
C SER A 85 6.46 -3.36 -5.03
N SER A 86 6.18 -2.25 -4.35
CA SER A 86 5.89 -0.98 -5.02
C SER A 86 7.08 -0.47 -5.83
N LYS A 87 8.29 -0.65 -5.31
CA LYS A 87 9.53 -0.33 -6.03
C LYS A 87 9.71 -1.20 -7.26
N VAL A 88 9.45 -2.50 -7.15
CA VAL A 88 9.50 -3.43 -8.30
C VAL A 88 8.53 -2.97 -9.39
N ILE A 89 7.26 -2.73 -9.05
CA ILE A 89 6.24 -2.24 -9.99
C ILE A 89 6.68 -0.97 -10.70
N TYR A 90 7.16 0.03 -9.95
CA TYR A 90 7.57 1.30 -10.54
C TYR A 90 8.78 1.14 -11.47
N LEU A 91 9.80 0.37 -11.07
CA LEU A 91 10.99 0.17 -11.89
C LEU A 91 10.68 -0.65 -13.15
N THR A 92 9.78 -1.63 -13.09
CA THR A 92 9.36 -2.39 -14.27
C THR A 92 8.49 -1.55 -15.20
N SER A 93 7.63 -0.67 -14.67
CA SER A 93 6.82 0.22 -15.50
C SER A 93 7.66 1.20 -16.31
N LEU A 94 8.82 1.64 -15.78
CA LEU A 94 9.75 2.52 -16.52
C LEU A 94 10.42 1.83 -17.71
N GLN A 95 10.51 0.49 -17.72
CA GLN A 95 11.12 -0.28 -18.81
C GLN A 95 10.11 -0.69 -19.89
N GLY A 96 8.85 -0.23 -19.81
CA GLY A 96 7.78 -0.56 -20.76
C GLY A 96 7.14 -1.94 -20.55
N GLY A 97 7.33 -2.57 -19.37
CA GLY A 97 6.96 -3.97 -19.10
C GLY A 97 5.58 -4.21 -18.47
N LEU A 98 4.62 -3.29 -18.61
CA LEU A 98 3.25 -3.51 -18.15
C LEU A 98 2.29 -3.14 -19.30
N GLU A 99 2.16 -4.06 -20.25
CA GLU A 99 1.01 -4.12 -21.17
C GLU A 99 -0.18 -4.83 -20.51
#